data_AF-A0A4Q5R4A9-F1
#
_entry.id   AF-A0A4Q5R4A9-F1
#
_cell.length_a   1.000
_cell.length_b   1.000
_cell.length_c   1.000
_cell.angle_alpha   90.00
_cell.angle_beta   90.00
_cell.angle_gamma   90.00
#
_symmetry.space_group_name_H-M   'P 1'
#
loop_
_entity.id
_entity.type
_entity.pdbx_description
1 polymer ?
#
loop_
_entity_poly.entity_id
_entity_poly.type
_entity_poly.pdbx_seq_one_letter_code
_entity_poly.pdbx_strand_id
1 'polypeptide(L)' 'MNYHFITIEGNIGAGKTTLAHMLAKHFDARLIVEEFADNPFLAKFYENPKQYAFPVELFFMAERYKQLK' A
#
# COMPACT_ATOMS: atom_id res chain seq x y z
N MET A 1 8.31 -17.54 14.57
CA MET A 1 7.05 -17.35 13.80
C MET A 1 7.08 -18.31 12.62
N ASN A 2 5.96 -18.96 12.31
CA ASN A 2 5.86 -19.86 11.15
C ASN A 2 5.68 -19.10 9.81
N TYR A 3 5.51 -17.78 9.86
CA TYR A 3 5.29 -16.92 8.71
C TYR A 3 6.28 -15.75 8.73
N HIS A 4 6.81 -15.40 7.56
CA HIS A 4 7.75 -14.29 7.38
C HIS A 4 7.06 -12.99 6.92
N PHE A 5 5.82 -13.07 6.47
CA PHE A 5 5.04 -11.95 5.94
C PHE A 5 3.65 -11.91 6.57
N ILE A 6 3.20 -10.70 6.90
CA ILE A 6 1.85 -10.41 7.36
C ILE A 6 1.30 -9.31 6.45
N THR A 7 0.23 -9.62 5.73
CA THR A 7 -0.50 -8.65 4.90
C THR A 7 -1.77 -8.22 5.62
N ILE A 8 -2.10 -6.93 5.55
CA ILE A 8 -3.29 -6.35 6.20
C ILE A 8 -4.18 -5.76 5.13
N GLU A 9 -5.35 -6.36 4.95
CA GLU A 9 -6.34 -5.98 3.91
C GLU A 9 -7.55 -5.26 4.51
N GLY A 10 -8.20 -4.42 3.70
CA GLY A 10 -9.43 -3.73 4.08
C GLY A 10 -9.67 -2.40 3.37
N ASN A 11 -10.86 -1.85 3.53
CA ASN A 11 -11.28 -0.62 2.86
C ASN A 11 -10.44 0.62 3.26
N ILE A 12 -10.51 1.67 2.43
CA ILE A 12 -9.96 2.99 2.75
C ILE A 12 -10.62 3.50 4.04
N GLY A 13 -9.82 4.01 4.98
CA GLY A 13 -10.31 4.49 6.28
C GLY A 13 -10.53 3.41 7.35
N ALA A 14 -10.30 2.12 7.06
CA ALA A 14 -10.52 1.03 8.02
C ALA A 14 -9.47 0.92 9.15
N GLY A 15 -8.46 1.81 9.20
CA GLY A 15 -7.42 1.78 10.23
C GLY A 15 -6.26 0.80 9.98
N LYS A 16 -6.10 0.31 8.74
CA LYS A 16 -5.03 -0.63 8.36
C LYS A 16 -3.64 -0.16 8.77
N THR A 17 -3.30 1.10 8.45
CA THR A 17 -1.99 1.68 8.78
C THR A 17 -1.76 1.69 10.28
N THR A 18 -2.77 2.04 11.09
CA THR A 18 -2.69 2.00 12.55
C THR A 18 -2.40 0.59 13.05
N LEU A 19 -3.14 -0.41 12.55
CA LEU A 19 -2.92 -1.81 12.91
C LEU A 19 -1.53 -2.29 12.50
N ALA A 20 -1.06 -1.93 11.31
CA ALA A 20 0.27 -2.28 10.80
C ALA A 20 1.38 -1.79 11.72
N HIS A 21 1.31 -0.54 12.18
CA HIS A 21 2.28 0.03 13.12
C HIS A 21 2.26 -0.70 14.48
N MET A 22 1.06 -1.02 14.99
CA MET A 22 0.91 -1.76 16.24
C MET A 22 1.53 -3.16 16.15
N LEU A 23 1.27 -3.89 15.06
CA LEU A 23 1.81 -5.23 14.83
C LEU A 23 3.33 -5.21 14.60
N ALA A 24 3.83 -4.25 13.81
CA ALA A 24 5.26 -4.09 13.59
C ALA A 24 6.01 -3.84 14.90
N LYS A 25 5.48 -2.97 15.78
CA LYS A 25 6.04 -2.74 17.12
C LYS A 25 5.94 -3.97 18.01
N HIS A 26 4.82 -4.69 18.00
CA HIS A 26 4.61 -5.85 18.85
C HIS A 26 5.54 -7.01 18.50
N PHE A 27 5.83 -7.21 17.21
CA PHE A 27 6.64 -8.32 16.71
C PHE A 27 8.07 -7.95 16.34
N ASP A 28 8.49 -6.69 16.56
CA ASP A 28 9.77 -6.15 16.10
C ASP A 28 10.03 -6.45 14.61
N ALA A 29 8.99 -6.23 13.79
CA ALA A 29 8.99 -6.57 12.38
C ALA A 29 9.23 -5.34 11.50
N ARG A 30 9.84 -5.55 10.32
CA ARG A 30 9.95 -4.51 9.28
C ARG A 30 8.54 -4.08 8.83
N LEU A 31 8.24 -2.80 8.98
CA LEU A 31 7.00 -2.20 8.48
C LEU A 31 7.15 -1.79 7.01
N ILE A 32 6.18 -2.14 6.18
CA ILE A 32 6.09 -1.71 4.78
C ILE A 32 4.71 -1.10 4.56
N VAL A 33 4.66 0.22 4.36
CA VAL A 33 3.43 0.99 4.12
C VAL A 33 3.28 1.35 2.64
N GLU A 34 2.03 1.52 2.20
CA GLU A 34 1.73 2.06 0.87
C GLU A 34 2.03 3.55 0.81
N GLU A 35 2.78 3.97 -0.20
CA GLU A 35 3.09 5.38 -0.46
C GLU A 35 2.16 5.91 -1.55
N PHE A 36 1.20 6.75 -1.13
CA PHE A 36 0.20 7.33 -2.05
C PHE A 36 0.62 8.69 -2.60
N ALA A 37 1.44 9.44 -1.85
CA ALA A 37 1.78 10.83 -2.15
C ALA A 37 2.59 11.00 -3.44
N ASP A 38 3.40 10.00 -3.80
CA ASP A 38 4.30 10.06 -4.95
C ASP A 38 3.71 9.47 -6.24
N ASN A 39 2.45 9.02 -6.24
CA ASN A 39 1.81 8.47 -7.43
C ASN A 39 1.32 9.60 -8.35
N PRO A 40 1.97 9.83 -9.53
CA PRO A 40 1.64 10.95 -10.41
C PRO A 40 0.29 10.79 -11.14
N PHE A 41 -0.35 9.62 -11.00
CA PHE A 41 -1.62 9.29 -11.62
C PHE A 41 -2.79 9.33 -10.66
N LEU A 42 -2.56 9.37 -9.34
CA LEU A 42 -3.64 9.26 -8.36
C LEU A 42 -4.62 10.43 -8.43
N ALA A 43 -4.14 11.66 -8.51
CA ALA A 43 -5.01 12.83 -8.70
C ALA A 43 -5.79 12.75 -10.02
N LYS A 44 -5.12 12.36 -11.11
CA LYS A 44 -5.71 12.21 -12.45
C LYS A 44 -6.76 11.10 -12.50
N PHE A 45 -6.58 10.04 -11.70
CA PHE A 45 -7.56 8.98 -11.55
C PHE A 45 -8.88 9.49 -10.95
N TYR A 46 -8.81 10.33 -9.92
CA TYR A 46 -10.02 10.94 -9.35
C TYR A 46 -10.73 11.90 -10.33
N GLU A 47 -10.00 12.50 -11.27
CA GLU A 47 -10.57 13.36 -12.32
C GLU A 47 -11.19 12.56 -13.49
N ASN A 48 -10.50 11.52 -13.97
CA ASN A 48 -10.96 10.67 -15.08
C ASN A 48 -10.56 9.19 -14.89
N PRO A 49 -11.35 8.41 -14.14
CA PRO A 49 -11.03 7.01 -13.83
C PRO A 49 -10.85 6.14 -15.08
N LYS A 50 -11.67 6.34 -16.13
CA LYS A 50 -11.61 5.52 -17.35
C LYS A 50 -10.25 5.60 -18.06
N GLN A 51 -9.61 6.76 -18.01
CA GLN A 51 -8.32 6.99 -18.66
C GLN A 51 -7.14 6.60 -17.78
N TYR A 52 -7.25 6.79 -16.46
CA TYR A 52 -6.12 6.68 -15.54
C TYR A 52 -6.14 5.48 -14.59
N ALA A 53 -7.19 4.63 -14.62
CA ALA A 53 -7.27 3.42 -13.80
C ALA A 53 -6.10 2.45 -14.06
N PHE A 54 -5.75 2.21 -15.32
CA PHE A 54 -4.63 1.32 -15.62
C PHE A 54 -3.27 1.83 -15.12
N PRO A 55 -2.84 3.08 -15.45
CA PRO A 55 -1.53 3.56 -15.00
C PRO A 55 -1.44 3.74 -13.47
N VAL A 56 -2.52 4.10 -12.78
CA VAL A 56 -2.48 4.24 -11.32
C VAL A 56 -2.29 2.89 -10.63
N GLU A 57 -3.00 1.84 -11.07
CA GLU A 57 -2.86 0.49 -10.53
C GLU A 57 -1.50 -0.13 -10.87
N LEU A 58 -1.00 0.07 -12.09
CA LEU A 58 0.32 -0.40 -12.49
C LEU A 58 1.43 0.25 -11.64
N PHE A 59 1.28 1.53 -11.30
CA PHE A 59 2.22 2.22 -10.41
C PHE A 59 2.21 1.60 -9.01
N PHE A 60 1.03 1.38 -8.41
CA PHE A 60 0.92 0.72 -7.10
C PHE A 60 1.58 -0.66 -7.08
N MET A 61 1.36 -1.46 -8.13
CA MET A 61 1.98 -2.78 -8.27
C MET A 61 3.52 -2.68 -8.35
N ALA A 62 4.05 -1.75 -9.15
CA ALA A 62 5.49 -1.58 -9.33
C ALA A 62 6.18 -1.12 -8.05
N GLU A 63 5.60 -0.17 -7.32
CA GLU A 63 6.14 0.29 -6.03
C GLU A 63 6.14 -0.83 -4.99
N ARG A 64 5.05 -1.60 -4.88
CA ARG A 64 5.01 -2.75 -3.97
C ARG A 64 6.11 -3.77 -4.28
N TYR A 65 6.35 -4.06 -5.56
CA TYR A 65 7.41 -4.97 -5.97
C TYR A 65 8.80 -4.45 -5.58
N LYS A 66 9.06 -3.14 -5.74
CA LYS A 66 10.33 -2.53 -5.32
C LYS A 66 10.55 -2.59 -3.81
N GLN A 67 9.52 -2.35 -3.00
CA GLN A 67 9.61 -2.38 -1.54
C GLN A 67 9.92 -3.78 -0.98
N LEU A 68 9.48 -4.83 -1.68
CA LEU A 68 9.69 -6.23 -1.30
C LEU A 68 11.02 -6.82 -1.79
N LYS A 69 11.67 -6.17 -2.76
CA LYS A 69 13.04 -6.50 -3.18
C LYS A 69 14.07 -6.03 -2.17
#